data_AF-A0A7Z7BG32-F1
#
_entry.id   AF-A0A7Z7BG32-F1
#
_cell.length_a   1.000
_cell.length_b   1.000
_cell.length_c   1.000
_cell.angle_alpha   90.00
_cell.angle_beta   90.00
_cell.angle_gamma   90.00
#
_symmetry.space_group_name_H-M   'P 1'
#
loop_
_entity.id
_entity.type
_entity.pdbx_description
1 polymer ?
#
loop_
_entity_poly.entity_id
_entity_poly.type
_entity_poly.pdbx_seq_one_letter_code
_entity_poly.pdbx_strand_id
1 'polypeptide(L)' 'MNRLLVEQVEYAKVIPVSRIDRIGEAEFVRLRAALASLNPSARFLPMANGKFDPSEVLHTGRFDLPALVKSPGWM' A
#
# COMPACT_ATOMS: atom_id res chain seq x y z
N MET A 1 1.54 -18.45 8.98
CA MET A 1 1.74 -17.24 8.14
C MET A 1 1.49 -16.02 9.01
N ASN A 2 2.40 -15.05 9.05
CA ASN A 2 2.35 -13.94 10.01
C ASN A 2 1.21 -12.95 9.64
N ARG A 3 0.16 -12.91 10.46
CA ARG A 3 -1.03 -12.06 10.29
C ARG A 3 -0.69 -10.57 10.15
N LEU A 4 0.40 -10.12 10.76
CA LEU A 4 0.82 -8.72 10.77
C LEU A 4 1.09 -8.15 9.37
N LEU A 5 1.70 -8.93 8.48
CA LEU A 5 2.04 -8.44 7.13
C LEU A 5 0.79 -8.21 6.29
N VAL A 6 -0.23 -9.06 6.48
CA VAL A 6 -1.52 -8.91 5.80
C VAL A 6 -2.23 -7.66 6.34
N GLU A 7 -2.30 -7.49 7.66
CA GLU A 7 -2.91 -6.31 8.29
C GLU A 7 -2.23 -5.01 7.85
N GLN A 8 -0.90 -4.98 7.76
CA GLN A 8 -0.16 -3.81 7.26
C GLN A 8 -0.57 -3.42 5.84
N VAL A 9 -0.85 -4.39 4.97
CA VAL A 9 -1.34 -4.12 3.60
C VAL A 9 -2.80 -3.66 3.64
N GLU A 10 -3.64 -4.29 4.45
CA GLU A 10 -5.08 -3.99 4.56
C GLU A 10 -5.38 -2.56 5.04
N TYR A 11 -4.56 -2.02 5.95
CA TYR A 11 -4.81 -0.69 6.53
C TYR A 11 -4.00 0.44 5.88
N ALA A 12 -2.96 0.14 5.10
CA ALA A 12 -2.13 1.15 4.48
C ALA A 12 -2.91 2.01 3.47
N LYS A 13 -2.83 3.33 3.60
CA LYS A 13 -3.36 4.26 2.58
C LYS A 13 -2.42 4.38 1.37
N VAL A 14 -1.13 4.14 1.59
CA VAL A 14 -0.08 4.26 0.60
C VAL A 14 0.89 3.11 0.76
N ILE A 15 1.20 2.44 -0.33
CA ILE A 15 2.11 1.30 -0.36
C ILE A 15 3.19 1.57 -1.41
N PRO A 16 4.37 2.05 -1.00
CA PRO A 16 5.54 2.07 -1.86
C PRO A 16 6.00 0.64 -2.17
N VAL A 17 6.08 0.32 -3.45
CA VAL A 17 6.49 -1.00 -3.95
C VAL A 17 7.90 -0.88 -4.51
N SER A 18 8.86 -1.43 -3.76
CA SER A 18 10.29 -1.36 -4.09
C SER A 18 10.73 -2.30 -5.20
N ARG A 19 11.91 -2.02 -5.77
CA ARG A 19 12.64 -2.91 -6.70
C ARG A 19 11.89 -3.17 -8.01
N ILE A 20 11.04 -2.24 -8.44
CA ILE A 20 10.35 -2.32 -9.74
C ILE A 20 11.34 -2.49 -10.90
N ASP A 21 12.54 -1.93 -10.75
CA ASP A 21 13.67 -2.01 -11.68
C ASP A 21 14.21 -3.43 -11.85
N ARG A 22 13.97 -4.32 -10.88
CA ARG A 22 14.42 -5.73 -10.92
C ARG A 22 13.35 -6.69 -11.43
N ILE A 23 12.07 -6.37 -11.20
CA ILE A 23 10.95 -7.26 -11.54
C ILE A 23 10.30 -6.90 -12.89
N GLY A 24 10.47 -5.65 -13.35
CA GLY A 24 9.86 -5.15 -14.57
C GLY A 24 8.35 -4.91 -14.43
N GLU A 25 7.77 -4.33 -15.48
CA GLU A 25 6.39 -3.84 -15.47
C GLU A 25 5.35 -4.96 -15.35
N ALA A 26 5.52 -6.06 -16.11
CA ALA A 26 4.57 -7.16 -16.10
C ALA A 26 4.41 -7.80 -14.71
N GLU A 27 5.52 -7.98 -13.99
CA GLU A 27 5.49 -8.53 -12.64
C GLU A 27 4.93 -7.51 -11.63
N PHE A 28 5.26 -6.23 -11.79
CA PHE A 28 4.67 -5.18 -10.98
C PHE A 28 3.13 -5.12 -11.13
N VAL A 29 2.61 -5.27 -12.35
CA VAL A 29 1.16 -5.33 -12.60
C VAL A 29 0.53 -6.53 -11.90
N ARG A 30 1.15 -7.72 -11.96
CA ARG A 30 0.68 -8.91 -11.24
C ARG A 30 0.67 -8.71 -9.73
N LEU A 31 1.77 -8.18 -9.17
CA LEU A 31 1.88 -7.88 -7.75
C LEU A 31 0.82 -6.87 -7.30
N ARG A 32 0.62 -5.80 -8.08
CA ARG A 32 -0.41 -4.79 -7.80
C ARG A 32 -1.80 -5.41 -7.78
N ALA A 33 -2.12 -6.34 -8.69
CA ALA A 33 -3.41 -7.01 -8.70
C ALA A 33 -3.63 -7.85 -7.43
N ALA A 34 -2.60 -8.60 -6.98
CA ALA A 34 -2.66 -9.35 -5.74
C ALA A 34 -2.83 -8.42 -4.51
N LEU A 35 -2.07 -7.34 -4.43
CA LEU A 35 -2.21 -6.36 -3.34
C LEU A 35 -3.57 -5.65 -3.36
N ALA A 36 -4.11 -5.36 -4.54
CA ALA A 36 -5.43 -4.74 -4.69
C ALA A 36 -6.57 -5.66 -4.24
N SER A 37 -6.41 -6.99 -4.30
CA SER A 37 -7.38 -7.92 -3.71
C SER A 37 -7.43 -7.87 -2.17
N LEU A 38 -6.35 -7.39 -1.53
CA LEU A 38 -6.28 -7.21 -0.08
C LEU A 38 -6.70 -5.80 0.34
N ASN A 39 -6.27 -4.78 -0.41
CA ASN A 39 -6.62 -3.40 -0.16
C ASN A 39 -6.83 -2.63 -1.47
N PRO A 40 -8.05 -2.59 -2.01
CA PRO A 40 -8.36 -1.90 -3.27
C PRO A 40 -8.28 -0.37 -3.13
N SER A 41 -8.31 0.16 -1.90
CA SER A 41 -8.27 1.59 -1.63
C SER A 41 -6.86 2.17 -1.53
N ALA A 42 -5.84 1.31 -1.41
CA ALA A 42 -4.46 1.75 -1.27
C ALA A 42 -3.93 2.39 -2.55
N ARG A 43 -3.18 3.48 -2.38
CA ARG A 43 -2.34 4.03 -3.46
C ARG A 43 -1.03 3.26 -3.55
N PHE A 44 -0.81 2.56 -4.66
CA PHE A 44 0.46 1.86 -4.93
C PHE A 44 1.45 2.79 -5.62
N LEU A 45 2.65 2.96 -5.03
CA LEU A 45 3.70 3.81 -5.58
C LEU A 45 4.87 2.95 -6.06
N PRO A 46 5.09 2.80 -7.38
CA PRO A 46 6.26 2.10 -7.87
C PRO A 46 7.53 2.88 -7.50
N MET A 47 8.53 2.22 -6.89
CA MET A 47 9.82 2.82 -6.57
C MET A 47 11.01 1.94 -6.92
N ALA A 48 12.10 2.58 -7.36
CA ALA A 48 13.39 1.96 -7.64
C ALA A 48 14.46 2.60 -6.76
N ASN A 49 15.36 1.79 -6.18
CA ASN A 49 16.46 2.27 -5.33
C ASN A 49 16.02 3.24 -4.21
N GLY A 50 14.83 3.03 -3.64
CA GLY A 50 14.26 3.86 -2.58
C GLY A 50 13.77 5.24 -3.02
N LYS A 51 13.73 5.53 -4.33
CA LYS A 51 13.32 6.84 -4.86
C LYS A 51 11.81 6.89 -5.13
N PHE A 52 11.14 7.81 -4.46
CA PHE A 52 9.76 8.24 -4.72
C PHE A 52 9.60 9.67 -4.16
N ASP A 53 8.54 10.38 -4.54
CA ASP A 53 8.26 11.72 -4.01
C ASP A 53 7.82 11.63 -2.53
N PRO A 54 8.57 12.22 -1.56
CA PRO A 54 8.22 12.15 -0.15
C PRO A 54 6.84 12.75 0.19
N SER A 55 6.34 13.70 -0.61
CA SER A 55 5.01 14.28 -0.44
C SER A 55 3.89 13.24 -0.60
N GLU A 56 4.19 12.09 -1.20
CA GLU A 56 3.25 11.00 -1.33
C GLU A 56 3.01 10.20 -0.05
N VAL A 57 3.87 10.34 0.96
CA VAL A 57 3.72 9.67 2.26
C VAL A 57 3.71 10.65 3.44
N LEU A 58 4.32 11.83 3.29
CA LEU A 58 4.33 12.89 4.28
C LEU A 58 3.18 13.87 4.04
N HIS A 59 2.56 14.35 5.12
CA HIS A 59 1.51 15.39 5.08
C HIS A 59 0.34 15.10 4.11
N THR A 60 0.02 13.83 3.87
CA THR A 60 -0.93 13.43 2.80
C THR A 60 -2.39 13.76 3.10
N GLY A 61 -2.74 14.06 4.35
CA GLY A 61 -4.14 14.28 4.77
C GLY A 61 -5.06 13.05 4.59
N ARG A 62 -4.51 11.86 4.32
CA ARG A 62 -5.29 10.64 4.01
C ARG A 62 -5.88 9.93 5.24
N PHE A 63 -5.74 10.50 6.42
CA PHE A 63 -6.32 9.96 7.65
C PHE A 63 -7.82 10.29 7.70
N ASP A 64 -8.65 9.25 7.87
CA ASP A 64 -10.10 9.35 7.95
C ASP A 64 -10.61 8.52 9.14
N LEU A 65 -10.88 9.20 10.25
CA LEU A 65 -11.34 8.57 11.49
C LEU A 65 -12.74 7.91 11.33
N PRO A 66 -13.75 8.56 10.72
CA PRO A 66 -15.03 7.91 10.44
C PRO A 66 -14.91 6.59 9.66
N ALA A 67 -14.05 6.52 8.65
CA ALA A 67 -13.82 5.28 7.89
C ALA A 67 -13.11 4.22 8.74
N LEU A 68 -12.18 4.64 9.59
CA LEU A 68 -11.39 3.75 10.45
C LEU A 68 -12.26 3.09 11.54
N VAL A 69 -13.17 3.84 12.16
CA VAL A 69 -14.12 3.32 13.17
C VAL A 69 -15.05 2.24 12.62
N LYS A 70 -15.33 2.27 11.31
CA LYS A 70 -16.18 1.27 10.63
C LYS A 70 -15.39 0.04 10.17
N SER A 71 -14.07 0.05 10.27
CA SER A 71 -13.23 -1.04 9.77
C SER A 71 -13.21 -2.22 10.76
N PRO A 72 -13.17 -3.47 10.28
CA PRO A 72 -13.05 -4.64 11.15
C PRO A 72 -11.79 -4.52 12.02
N GLY A 73 -11.90 -4.68 13.34
CA GLY A 73 -10.75 -4.67 14.25
C GLY A 73 -10.36 -3.32 14.86
N TRP A 74 -11.16 -2.26 14.68
CA TRP A 74 -10.99 -0.99 15.40
C TRP A 74 -11.55 -1.01 16.84
N MET A 75 -12.27 -2.07 17.22
CA MET A 75 -12.90 -2.25 18.53
C MET A 75 -12.35 -3.47 19.26
#